data_AF-A0A1C5YQG0-F1
#
_entry.id   AF-A0A1C5YQG0-F1
#
_cell.length_a   1.000
_cell.length_b   1.000
_cell.length_c   1.000
_cell.angle_alpha   90.00
_cell.angle_beta   90.00
_cell.angle_gamma   90.00
#
_symmetry.space_group_name_H-M   'P 1'
#
loop_
_entity.id
_entity.type
_entity.pdbx_description
1 polymer ?
#
loop_
_entity_poly.entity_id
_entity_poly.type
_entity_poly.pdbx_seq_one_letter_code
_entity_poly.pdbx_strand_id
1 'polypeptide(L)'
;MVRKFNKIIASFIAVIFMFCTSFTVFAADGYKDWTQGDSRWGNKTLGSCGDTMAEIGCAVTSIAILVVHSGSKSESSFNPGTLCDYLSKNGGFDNYGNVYWGAVSGLVPNFTFEKKASFSSNTKSSITNELKNYINQGYYIVMSVKYDGHWIAIDTIKNGEVYMIDPAQNKTDKLFDYYDAAGMLQVRLYKGKNLPSKIDDTSVTTPKYLTGHYITTDALNLRQSYSTSSNVLLTIPKSTTVVVTRVYNNEWGQVEYKDKTGWIYLEYTKYTESSYSYKTGNYKVNSSTGVYMRSGIGGQNSTVCLVPYNAVVNISSVSANWGKAAYNSKSGWICMEYLNYSGPASTQATTTQKVTTTTTVKTTVKTTTTTKPVTTAVTTTTNPLKKGDVNLDGKINKTDLICLNRYLAKPYETDFPTSYNMDVNNDKIIDERDAVYLFKKINKGN
;
A
#
# COMPACT_ATOMS: atom_id res chain seq x y z
N MET A 1 -61.85 -54.21 -5.44
CA MET A 1 -61.31 -53.75 -6.73
C MET A 1 -61.90 -52.36 -6.98
N VAL A 2 -61.06 -51.31 -7.13
CA VAL A 2 -61.40 -49.94 -7.61
C VAL A 2 -62.25 -49.09 -6.62
N ARG A 3 -62.00 -47.84 -6.20
CA ARG A 3 -61.01 -46.76 -6.48
C ARG A 3 -61.07 -45.73 -5.33
N LYS A 4 -59.89 -45.31 -4.86
CA LYS A 4 -59.42 -43.97 -4.45
C LYS A 4 -60.36 -42.98 -3.72
N PHE A 5 -59.95 -42.71 -2.48
CA PHE A 5 -60.19 -41.50 -1.69
C PHE A 5 -59.78 -40.20 -2.42
N ASN A 6 -60.56 -39.13 -2.21
CA ASN A 6 -60.08 -37.75 -2.23
C ASN A 6 -61.02 -36.81 -1.45
N LYS A 7 -60.44 -36.15 -0.43
CA LYS A 7 -60.66 -34.75 0.01
C LYS A 7 -62.00 -34.45 0.73
N ILE A 8 -62.12 -33.65 1.80
CA ILE A 8 -61.52 -32.31 2.05
C ILE A 8 -61.88 -31.82 3.50
N ILE A 9 -60.92 -31.13 4.15
CA ILE A 9 -61.00 -29.94 5.04
C ILE A 9 -61.62 -30.03 6.45
N ALA A 10 -60.77 -29.76 7.44
CA ALA A 10 -61.12 -29.01 8.64
C ALA A 10 -60.08 -27.90 8.89
N SER A 11 -60.61 -26.72 9.21
CA SER A 11 -59.96 -25.41 9.39
C SER A 11 -58.96 -25.38 10.54
N PHE A 12 -57.84 -24.65 10.37
CA PHE A 12 -57.13 -24.03 11.49
C PHE A 12 -56.64 -22.64 11.10
N ILE A 13 -57.03 -21.68 11.94
CA ILE A 13 -56.77 -20.24 11.87
C ILE A 13 -55.27 -20.00 12.05
N ALA A 14 -54.63 -19.38 11.05
CA ALA A 14 -53.27 -18.86 11.17
C ALA A 14 -53.33 -17.33 11.29
N VAL A 15 -52.93 -16.84 12.47
CA VAL A 15 -52.71 -15.43 12.77
C VAL A 15 -51.60 -14.91 11.85
N ILE A 16 -51.96 -14.01 10.93
CA ILE A 16 -51.02 -13.30 10.07
C ILE A 16 -50.26 -12.29 10.92
N PHE A 17 -49.08 -12.67 11.38
CA PHE A 17 -48.05 -11.71 11.77
C PHE A 17 -47.50 -11.11 10.48
N MET A 18 -47.94 -9.89 10.16
CA MET A 18 -47.41 -9.07 9.09
C MET A 18 -45.99 -8.63 9.47
N PHE A 19 -45.02 -9.53 9.31
CA PHE A 19 -43.63 -9.12 9.16
C PHE A 19 -43.55 -8.43 7.79
N CYS A 20 -43.66 -7.10 7.80
CA CYS A 20 -43.02 -6.26 6.80
C CYS A 20 -41.51 -6.49 6.94
N THR A 21 -41.01 -7.61 6.42
CA THR A 21 -39.62 -7.68 5.98
C THR A 21 -39.56 -6.76 4.79
N SER A 22 -39.12 -5.54 5.03
CA SER A 22 -38.51 -4.71 4.01
C SER A 22 -37.41 -5.55 3.38
N PHE A 23 -37.73 -6.27 2.31
CA PHE A 23 -36.71 -6.75 1.41
C PHE A 23 -36.08 -5.47 0.88
N THR A 24 -34.90 -5.13 1.40
CA THR A 24 -33.97 -4.32 0.62
C THR A 24 -33.73 -5.12 -0.64
N VAL A 25 -34.47 -4.79 -1.70
CA VAL A 25 -34.05 -5.07 -3.06
C VAL A 25 -32.71 -4.36 -3.15
N PHE A 26 -31.62 -5.12 -3.00
CA PHE A 26 -30.33 -4.66 -3.51
C PHE A 26 -30.61 -4.41 -4.99
N ALA A 27 -30.55 -3.15 -5.41
CA ALA A 27 -30.54 -2.82 -6.82
C ALA A 27 -29.48 -3.72 -7.44
N ALA A 28 -29.84 -4.47 -8.48
CA ALA A 28 -28.84 -5.20 -9.25
C ALA A 28 -27.76 -4.19 -9.66
N ASP A 29 -26.49 -4.54 -9.48
CA ASP A 29 -25.33 -3.69 -9.83
C ASP A 29 -25.20 -3.54 -11.37
N GLY A 30 -26.28 -3.13 -12.05
CA GLY A 30 -26.39 -3.05 -13.49
C GLY A 30 -25.44 -2.02 -14.10
N TYR A 31 -24.97 -1.07 -13.29
CA TYR A 31 -23.91 -0.16 -13.69
C TYR A 31 -22.57 -0.85 -13.97
N LYS A 32 -22.33 -2.06 -13.43
CA LYS A 32 -21.10 -2.83 -13.69
C LYS A 32 -21.04 -3.37 -15.12
N ASP A 33 -22.17 -3.45 -15.82
CA ASP A 33 -22.23 -3.88 -17.21
C ASP A 33 -22.17 -2.71 -18.22
N TRP A 34 -22.05 -1.46 -17.74
CA TRP A 34 -22.03 -0.30 -18.63
C TRP A 34 -20.74 -0.22 -19.43
N THR A 35 -20.90 -0.20 -20.75
CA THR A 35 -19.81 0.00 -21.69
C THR A 35 -19.94 1.33 -22.42
N GLN A 36 -18.83 1.89 -22.89
CA GLN A 36 -18.81 3.14 -23.65
C GLN A 36 -19.57 3.02 -24.98
N GLY A 37 -19.64 1.81 -25.54
CA GLY A 37 -20.34 1.48 -26.78
C GLY A 37 -21.81 1.06 -26.60
N ASP A 38 -22.37 1.15 -25.39
CA ASP A 38 -23.78 0.82 -25.15
C ASP A 38 -24.69 1.68 -26.03
N SER A 39 -25.67 1.06 -26.71
CA SER A 39 -26.55 1.73 -27.67
C SER A 39 -27.33 2.92 -27.09
N ARG A 40 -27.51 2.98 -25.76
CA ARG A 40 -28.19 4.08 -25.08
C ARG A 40 -27.42 5.40 -25.15
N TRP A 41 -26.10 5.36 -25.32
CA TRP A 41 -25.25 6.57 -25.34
C TRP A 41 -24.06 6.53 -26.29
N GLY A 42 -23.71 5.38 -26.87
CA GLY A 42 -22.52 5.20 -27.69
C GLY A 42 -22.40 6.19 -28.85
N ASN A 43 -23.52 6.62 -29.41
CA ASN A 43 -23.56 7.59 -30.52
C ASN A 43 -23.47 9.07 -30.08
N LYS A 44 -23.37 9.37 -28.77
CA LYS A 44 -23.22 10.76 -28.28
C LYS A 44 -21.79 11.24 -28.50
N THR A 45 -21.63 12.46 -28.99
CA THR A 45 -20.31 13.09 -29.21
C THR A 45 -19.73 13.68 -27.92
N LEU A 46 -18.41 13.62 -27.76
CA LEU A 46 -17.71 14.23 -26.63
C LEU A 46 -17.40 15.70 -26.92
N GLY A 47 -18.28 16.59 -26.46
CA GLY A 47 -18.13 18.02 -26.74
C GLY A 47 -18.15 18.29 -28.25
N SER A 48 -17.14 19.01 -28.74
CA SER A 48 -17.00 19.40 -30.15
C SER A 48 -15.89 18.67 -30.90
N CYS A 49 -15.29 17.60 -30.33
CA CYS A 49 -14.15 16.92 -30.97
C CYS A 49 -14.54 16.07 -32.20
N GLY A 50 -15.82 15.73 -32.33
CA GLY A 50 -16.35 14.92 -33.44
C GLY A 50 -16.42 13.42 -33.15
N ASP A 51 -15.62 12.93 -32.21
CA ASP A 51 -15.65 11.52 -31.80
C ASP A 51 -16.80 11.23 -30.81
N THR A 52 -17.21 9.97 -30.79
CA THR A 52 -18.34 9.48 -30.00
C THR A 52 -17.92 8.76 -28.72
N MET A 53 -18.89 8.55 -27.82
CA MET A 53 -18.72 7.72 -26.62
C MET A 53 -18.24 6.31 -26.97
N ALA A 54 -18.73 5.72 -28.06
CA ALA A 54 -18.28 4.40 -28.50
C ALA A 54 -16.79 4.39 -28.87
N GLU A 55 -16.28 5.48 -29.45
CA GLU A 55 -14.89 5.56 -29.93
C GLU A 55 -13.91 5.91 -28.81
N ILE A 56 -14.21 6.92 -27.97
CA ILE A 56 -13.26 7.46 -26.98
C ILE A 56 -13.86 7.70 -25.58
N GLY A 57 -15.05 7.16 -25.28
CA GLY A 57 -15.82 7.44 -24.06
C GLY A 57 -15.37 6.70 -22.78
N CYS A 58 -14.21 6.04 -22.78
CA CYS A 58 -13.76 5.20 -21.65
C CYS A 58 -13.70 5.96 -20.31
N ALA A 59 -13.12 7.17 -20.32
CA ALA A 59 -12.99 7.98 -19.11
C ALA A 59 -14.34 8.45 -18.58
N VAL A 60 -15.23 8.93 -19.46
CA VAL A 60 -16.59 9.37 -19.10
C VAL A 60 -17.39 8.21 -18.50
N THR A 61 -17.33 7.04 -19.13
CA THR A 61 -18.03 5.84 -18.65
C THR A 61 -17.49 5.38 -17.30
N SER A 62 -16.17 5.36 -17.12
CA SER A 62 -15.52 5.02 -15.83
C SER A 62 -15.90 5.97 -14.70
N ILE A 63 -15.93 7.29 -14.97
CA ILE A 63 -16.39 8.29 -13.99
C ILE A 63 -17.86 8.02 -13.62
N ALA A 64 -18.71 7.77 -14.62
CA ALA A 64 -20.12 7.54 -14.39
C ALA A 64 -20.40 6.28 -13.55
N ILE A 65 -19.66 5.20 -13.80
CA ILE A 65 -19.65 3.99 -12.98
C ILE A 65 -19.36 4.33 -11.52
N LEU A 66 -18.29 5.09 -11.25
CA LEU A 66 -17.88 5.41 -9.88
C LEU A 66 -18.83 6.40 -9.17
N VAL A 67 -19.50 7.28 -9.93
CA VAL A 67 -20.57 8.13 -9.39
C VAL A 67 -21.71 7.28 -8.80
N VAL A 68 -22.11 6.21 -9.50
CA VAL A 68 -23.16 5.30 -9.02
C VAL A 68 -22.63 4.38 -7.93
N HIS A 69 -21.45 3.77 -8.14
CA HIS A 69 -20.81 2.89 -7.18
C HIS A 69 -20.61 3.56 -5.81
N SER A 70 -20.29 4.85 -5.80
CA SER A 70 -20.15 5.63 -4.56
C SER A 70 -21.48 6.02 -3.89
N GLY A 71 -22.61 5.69 -4.50
CA GLY A 71 -23.95 6.08 -4.06
C GLY A 71 -24.26 7.57 -4.24
N SER A 72 -23.43 8.32 -4.98
CA SER A 72 -23.65 9.75 -5.24
C SER A 72 -24.84 10.00 -6.17
N LYS A 73 -25.18 9.04 -7.03
CA LYS A 73 -26.42 8.97 -7.82
C LYS A 73 -26.92 7.53 -7.92
N SER A 74 -28.18 7.34 -8.32
CA SER A 74 -28.74 6.03 -8.67
C SER A 74 -28.75 5.80 -10.18
N GLU A 75 -28.70 4.53 -10.61
CA GLU A 75 -28.80 4.13 -12.03
C GLU A 75 -30.08 4.65 -12.71
N SER A 76 -31.17 4.78 -11.95
CA SER A 76 -32.44 5.30 -12.47
C SER A 76 -32.39 6.78 -12.85
N SER A 77 -31.42 7.53 -12.34
CA SER A 77 -31.33 8.99 -12.48
C SER A 77 -30.06 9.45 -13.19
N PHE A 78 -29.10 8.55 -13.41
CA PHE A 78 -27.78 8.89 -13.90
C PHE A 78 -27.14 7.70 -14.62
N ASN A 79 -26.49 7.97 -15.74
CA ASN A 79 -25.74 7.01 -16.57
C ASN A 79 -24.64 7.73 -17.40
N PRO A 80 -23.77 7.01 -18.13
CA PRO A 80 -22.70 7.63 -18.92
C PRO A 80 -23.19 8.66 -19.93
N GLY A 81 -24.34 8.42 -20.56
CA GLY A 81 -24.97 9.35 -21.50
C GLY A 81 -25.36 10.67 -20.83
N THR A 82 -25.97 10.62 -19.64
CA THR A 82 -26.32 11.84 -18.89
C THR A 82 -25.10 12.66 -18.49
N LEU A 83 -24.00 11.99 -18.12
CA LEU A 83 -22.73 12.67 -17.82
C LEU A 83 -22.13 13.30 -19.08
N CYS A 84 -22.11 12.57 -20.19
CA CYS A 84 -21.61 13.07 -21.48
C CYS A 84 -22.37 14.32 -21.95
N ASP A 85 -23.70 14.30 -21.86
CA ASP A 85 -24.54 15.45 -22.23
C ASP A 85 -24.24 16.68 -21.38
N TYR A 86 -24.05 16.49 -20.07
CA TYR A 86 -23.70 17.58 -19.16
C TYR A 86 -22.31 18.15 -19.46
N LEU A 87 -21.30 17.28 -19.57
CA LEU A 87 -19.93 17.70 -19.85
C LEU A 87 -19.84 18.44 -21.18
N SER A 88 -20.52 17.96 -22.22
CA SER A 88 -20.55 18.62 -23.53
C SER A 88 -21.15 20.02 -23.46
N LYS A 89 -22.17 20.25 -22.63
CA LYS A 89 -22.83 21.54 -22.46
C LYS A 89 -22.08 22.51 -21.54
N ASN A 90 -21.23 22.00 -20.65
CA ASN A 90 -20.63 22.79 -19.56
C ASN A 90 -19.09 22.88 -19.66
N GLY A 91 -18.53 22.74 -20.87
CA GLY A 91 -17.09 22.85 -21.07
C GLY A 91 -16.30 21.76 -20.35
N GLY A 92 -16.87 20.56 -20.23
CA GLY A 92 -16.28 19.40 -19.58
C GLY A 92 -15.30 18.62 -20.44
N PHE A 93 -15.08 19.04 -21.69
CA PHE A 93 -14.12 18.46 -22.63
C PHE A 93 -13.24 19.54 -23.26
N ASP A 94 -11.99 19.18 -23.58
CA ASP A 94 -11.15 19.96 -24.49
C ASP A 94 -11.48 19.67 -25.98
N ASN A 95 -10.75 20.30 -26.89
CA ASN A 95 -10.96 20.15 -28.34
C ASN A 95 -10.68 18.74 -28.89
N TYR A 96 -10.05 17.86 -28.10
CA TYR A 96 -9.74 16.47 -28.45
C TYR A 96 -10.64 15.48 -27.71
N GLY A 97 -11.67 15.97 -27.00
CA GLY A 97 -12.59 15.11 -26.25
C GLY A 97 -12.01 14.62 -24.92
N ASN A 98 -10.85 15.13 -24.48
CA ASN A 98 -10.32 14.77 -23.16
C ASN A 98 -11.18 15.41 -22.07
N VAL A 99 -11.54 14.62 -21.06
CA VAL A 99 -12.37 15.10 -19.95
C VAL A 99 -11.60 16.02 -19.01
N TYR A 100 -12.20 17.14 -18.65
CA TYR A 100 -11.77 17.91 -17.48
C TYR A 100 -12.25 17.20 -16.21
N TRP A 101 -11.35 16.45 -15.57
CA TRP A 101 -11.65 15.50 -14.50
C TRP A 101 -12.52 16.04 -13.35
N GLY A 102 -12.40 17.33 -13.00
CA GLY A 102 -13.21 17.96 -11.95
C GLY A 102 -14.61 18.42 -12.37
N ALA A 103 -14.92 18.46 -13.67
CA ALA A 103 -16.18 19.01 -14.18
C ALA A 103 -17.41 18.20 -13.74
N VAL A 104 -17.24 16.90 -13.44
CA VAL A 104 -18.32 16.04 -12.91
C VAL A 104 -18.97 16.61 -11.64
N SER A 105 -18.20 17.30 -10.79
CA SER A 105 -18.69 17.89 -9.54
C SER A 105 -19.81 18.92 -9.77
N GLY A 106 -19.86 19.57 -10.95
CA GLY A 106 -20.91 20.52 -11.27
C GLY A 106 -22.29 19.85 -11.48
N LEU A 107 -22.32 18.59 -11.91
CA LEU A 107 -23.55 17.78 -12.00
C LEU A 107 -23.81 16.95 -10.73
N VAL A 108 -22.72 16.50 -10.10
CA VAL A 108 -22.76 15.62 -8.92
C VAL A 108 -21.88 16.22 -7.82
N PRO A 109 -22.38 17.20 -7.04
CA PRO A 109 -21.55 17.94 -6.07
C PRO A 109 -20.88 17.09 -4.98
N ASN A 110 -21.46 15.93 -4.68
CA ASN A 110 -20.92 14.99 -3.69
C ASN A 110 -19.94 13.96 -4.30
N PHE A 111 -19.57 14.13 -5.58
CA PHE A 111 -18.54 13.34 -6.24
C PHE A 111 -17.44 14.25 -6.78
N THR A 112 -16.34 14.37 -6.04
CA THR A 112 -15.30 15.39 -6.26
C THR A 112 -14.00 14.78 -6.74
N PHE A 113 -13.39 15.41 -7.76
CA PHE A 113 -12.02 15.09 -8.16
C PHE A 113 -11.03 15.68 -7.17
N GLU A 114 -10.16 14.84 -6.63
CA GLU A 114 -9.24 15.23 -5.56
C GLU A 114 -7.84 15.46 -6.11
N LYS A 115 -7.28 14.46 -6.81
CA LYS A 115 -5.94 14.55 -7.37
C LYS A 115 -5.65 13.50 -8.43
N LYS A 116 -4.63 13.77 -9.22
CA LYS A 116 -3.90 12.80 -10.04
C LYS A 116 -2.74 12.22 -9.21
N ALA A 117 -2.45 10.95 -9.41
CA ALA A 117 -1.21 10.33 -8.93
C ALA A 117 -0.64 9.39 -10.01
N SER A 118 0.68 9.22 -10.03
CA SER A 118 1.38 8.26 -10.88
C SER A 118 1.82 7.07 -10.03
N PHE A 119 1.83 5.87 -10.62
CA PHE A 119 2.36 4.71 -9.92
C PHE A 119 3.87 4.83 -9.71
N SER A 120 4.34 4.40 -8.55
CA SER A 120 5.77 4.40 -8.21
C SER A 120 6.54 3.23 -8.83
N SER A 121 5.83 2.21 -9.32
CA SER A 121 6.35 0.99 -9.89
C SER A 121 5.37 0.40 -10.90
N ASN A 122 5.89 -0.41 -11.83
CA ASN A 122 5.12 -1.15 -12.83
C ASN A 122 4.96 -2.64 -12.49
N THR A 123 5.06 -3.01 -11.21
CA THR A 123 4.86 -4.39 -10.76
C THR A 123 3.43 -4.60 -10.26
N LYS A 124 2.84 -5.77 -10.52
CA LYS A 124 1.47 -6.12 -10.10
C LYS A 124 1.24 -5.87 -8.59
N SER A 125 2.21 -6.28 -7.77
CA SER A 125 2.13 -6.16 -6.31
C SER A 125 2.25 -4.72 -5.82
N SER A 126 3.17 -3.90 -6.37
CA SER A 126 3.23 -2.47 -6.01
C SER A 126 1.96 -1.74 -6.39
N ILE A 127 1.46 -1.97 -7.62
CA ILE A 127 0.21 -1.37 -8.10
C ILE A 127 -0.96 -1.78 -7.20
N THR A 128 -1.07 -3.06 -6.85
CA THR A 128 -2.11 -3.56 -5.93
C THR A 128 -2.03 -2.85 -4.57
N ASN A 129 -0.83 -2.68 -4.02
CA ASN A 129 -0.63 -2.01 -2.73
C ASN A 129 -0.95 -0.51 -2.80
N GLU A 130 -0.56 0.18 -3.88
CA GLU A 130 -0.88 1.59 -4.09
C GLU A 130 -2.40 1.81 -4.25
N LEU A 131 -3.07 0.98 -5.05
CA LEU A 131 -4.53 1.00 -5.19
C LEU A 131 -5.24 0.74 -3.85
N LYS A 132 -4.78 -0.28 -3.11
CA LYS A 132 -5.28 -0.59 -1.76
C LYS A 132 -5.13 0.60 -0.81
N ASN A 133 -3.97 1.26 -0.83
CA ASN A 133 -3.73 2.45 0.00
C ASN A 133 -4.70 3.58 -0.36
N TYR A 134 -5.00 3.80 -1.64
CA TYR A 134 -5.99 4.80 -2.04
C TYR A 134 -7.41 4.43 -1.60
N ILE A 135 -7.83 3.17 -1.77
CA ILE A 135 -9.14 2.70 -1.30
C ILE A 135 -9.26 2.88 0.22
N ASN A 136 -8.23 2.53 1.00
CA ASN A 136 -8.23 2.66 2.46
C ASN A 136 -8.20 4.12 2.94
N GLN A 137 -7.67 5.03 2.13
CA GLN A 137 -7.83 6.49 2.32
C GLN A 137 -9.21 7.00 1.89
N GLY A 138 -10.06 6.12 1.37
CA GLY A 138 -11.44 6.39 0.98
C GLY A 138 -11.59 7.01 -0.40
N TYR A 139 -10.70 6.69 -1.34
CA TYR A 139 -10.79 7.18 -2.72
C TYR A 139 -11.42 6.14 -3.66
N TYR A 140 -12.28 6.63 -4.57
CA TYR A 140 -12.64 5.93 -5.80
C TYR A 140 -11.61 6.23 -6.88
N ILE A 141 -11.34 5.27 -7.76
CA ILE A 141 -10.16 5.29 -8.63
C ILE A 141 -10.56 5.05 -10.08
N VAL A 142 -10.32 6.04 -10.93
CA VAL A 142 -10.22 5.83 -12.39
C VAL A 142 -8.74 5.66 -12.73
N MET A 143 -8.37 4.56 -13.37
CA MET A 143 -6.99 4.19 -13.62
C MET A 143 -6.70 4.10 -15.11
N SER A 144 -5.52 4.55 -15.53
CA SER A 144 -5.05 4.37 -16.89
C SER A 144 -4.41 3.01 -17.09
N VAL A 145 -4.67 2.42 -18.26
CA VAL A 145 -4.09 1.17 -18.72
C VAL A 145 -3.66 1.34 -20.19
N LYS A 146 -2.95 0.35 -20.76
CA LYS A 146 -2.44 0.42 -22.15
C LYS A 146 -1.64 1.70 -22.45
N TYR A 147 -0.77 2.11 -21.52
CA TYR A 147 0.07 3.31 -21.66
C TYR A 147 -0.74 4.59 -21.90
N ASP A 148 -1.74 4.81 -21.04
CA ASP A 148 -2.74 5.91 -21.14
C ASP A 148 -3.71 5.82 -22.33
N GLY A 149 -3.66 4.75 -23.12
CA GLY A 149 -4.59 4.54 -24.23
C GLY A 149 -6.00 4.13 -23.82
N HIS A 150 -6.24 3.80 -22.54
CA HIS A 150 -7.57 3.42 -22.04
C HIS A 150 -7.73 3.74 -20.54
N TRP A 151 -8.97 3.97 -20.12
CA TRP A 151 -9.32 4.29 -18.73
C TRP A 151 -10.40 3.35 -18.20
N ILE A 152 -10.16 2.81 -17.00
CA ILE A 152 -11.05 1.86 -16.32
C ILE A 152 -11.42 2.35 -14.92
N ALA A 153 -12.54 1.88 -14.39
CA ALA A 153 -12.90 2.07 -12.99
C ALA A 153 -12.38 0.90 -12.14
N ILE A 154 -11.80 1.18 -10.98
CA ILE A 154 -11.48 0.13 -10.00
C ILE A 154 -12.71 -0.12 -9.12
N ASP A 155 -13.16 -1.37 -9.04
CA ASP A 155 -14.29 -1.80 -8.20
C ASP A 155 -13.81 -2.03 -6.77
N THR A 156 -12.93 -3.02 -6.58
CA THR A 156 -12.43 -3.39 -5.25
C THR A 156 -11.15 -4.21 -5.32
N ILE A 157 -10.62 -4.57 -4.16
CA ILE A 157 -9.53 -5.55 -4.02
C ILE A 157 -9.99 -6.61 -3.03
N LYS A 158 -9.97 -7.87 -3.45
CA LYS A 158 -10.40 -9.00 -2.63
C LYS A 158 -9.42 -10.14 -2.78
N ASN A 159 -8.97 -10.71 -1.66
CA ASN A 159 -8.00 -11.81 -1.63
C ASN A 159 -6.71 -11.50 -2.42
N GLY A 160 -6.25 -10.24 -2.41
CA GLY A 160 -5.07 -9.79 -3.16
C GLY A 160 -5.27 -9.62 -4.67
N GLU A 161 -6.46 -9.91 -5.20
CA GLU A 161 -6.81 -9.66 -6.59
C GLU A 161 -7.49 -8.30 -6.75
N VAL A 162 -7.14 -7.58 -7.81
CA VAL A 162 -7.73 -6.28 -8.15
C VAL A 162 -8.86 -6.49 -9.14
N TYR A 163 -10.07 -6.06 -8.75
CA TYR A 163 -11.28 -6.10 -9.55
C TYR A 163 -11.55 -4.74 -10.17
N MET A 164 -11.89 -4.73 -11.45
CA MET A 164 -12.14 -3.56 -12.27
C MET A 164 -13.49 -3.66 -12.97
N ILE A 165 -14.03 -2.51 -13.35
CA ILE A 165 -15.14 -2.40 -14.30
C ILE A 165 -14.57 -1.68 -15.52
N ASP A 166 -14.57 -2.38 -16.66
CA ASP A 166 -13.93 -1.93 -17.88
C ASP A 166 -14.96 -1.43 -18.90
N PRO A 167 -14.96 -0.15 -19.27
CA PRO A 167 -15.95 0.39 -20.19
C PRO A 167 -15.77 -0.07 -21.64
N ALA A 168 -14.67 -0.74 -22.01
CA ALA A 168 -14.47 -1.26 -23.35
C ALA A 168 -14.86 -2.74 -23.51
N GLN A 169 -15.05 -3.49 -22.41
CA GLN A 169 -15.30 -4.93 -22.45
C GLN A 169 -15.88 -5.47 -21.14
N ASN A 170 -16.61 -6.58 -21.20
CA ASN A 170 -17.20 -7.28 -20.04
C ASN A 170 -16.76 -8.76 -19.94
N LYS A 171 -15.58 -9.10 -20.49
CA LYS A 171 -15.00 -10.45 -20.55
C LYS A 171 -14.36 -10.87 -19.23
N THR A 172 -13.73 -9.95 -18.52
CA THR A 172 -13.12 -10.21 -17.20
C THR A 172 -13.16 -8.96 -16.34
N ASP A 173 -13.41 -9.17 -15.05
CA ASP A 173 -13.36 -8.18 -14.00
C ASP A 173 -12.00 -8.17 -13.28
N LYS A 174 -11.10 -9.12 -13.55
CA LYS A 174 -9.77 -9.17 -12.94
C LYS A 174 -8.76 -8.37 -13.74
N LEU A 175 -8.17 -7.35 -13.10
CA LEU A 175 -7.26 -6.41 -13.75
C LEU A 175 -6.06 -7.10 -14.42
N PHE A 176 -5.37 -7.96 -13.67
CA PHE A 176 -4.10 -8.55 -14.10
C PHE A 176 -4.24 -9.80 -14.97
N ASP A 177 -5.48 -10.24 -15.24
CA ASP A 177 -5.78 -11.29 -16.21
C ASP A 177 -5.82 -10.70 -17.63
N TYR A 178 -6.05 -9.39 -17.76
CA TYR A 178 -6.21 -8.73 -19.05
C TYR A 178 -5.13 -7.67 -19.34
N TYR A 179 -4.70 -6.92 -18.33
CA TYR A 179 -3.77 -5.80 -18.51
C TYR A 179 -2.39 -6.10 -17.93
N ASP A 180 -1.36 -5.76 -18.70
CA ASP A 180 0.02 -5.73 -18.23
C ASP A 180 0.25 -4.53 -17.30
N ALA A 181 0.92 -4.77 -16.18
CA ALA A 181 1.29 -3.75 -15.20
C ALA A 181 2.18 -2.64 -15.79
N ALA A 182 2.97 -2.94 -16.82
CA ALA A 182 3.78 -1.94 -17.54
C ALA A 182 2.94 -0.87 -18.24
N GLY A 183 1.70 -1.18 -18.61
CA GLY A 183 0.77 -0.24 -19.24
C GLY A 183 0.00 0.63 -18.25
N MET A 184 0.20 0.46 -16.94
CA MET A 184 -0.51 1.18 -15.88
C MET A 184 0.35 2.34 -15.39
N LEU A 185 -0.05 3.58 -15.68
CA LEU A 185 0.81 4.74 -15.46
C LEU A 185 0.30 5.65 -14.34
N GLN A 186 -1.02 5.86 -14.27
CA GLN A 186 -1.59 6.88 -13.41
C GLN A 186 -3.04 6.59 -13.01
N VAL A 187 -3.47 7.32 -11.99
CA VAL A 187 -4.84 7.31 -11.47
C VAL A 187 -5.42 8.71 -11.36
N ARG A 188 -6.74 8.77 -11.32
CA ARG A 188 -7.55 9.92 -10.91
C ARG A 188 -8.34 9.49 -9.69
N LEU A 189 -8.16 10.21 -8.60
CA LEU A 189 -8.74 9.89 -7.31
C LEU A 189 -9.92 10.80 -7.02
N TYR A 190 -11.04 10.20 -6.62
CA TYR A 190 -12.29 10.88 -6.32
C TYR A 190 -12.78 10.58 -4.92
N LYS A 191 -13.51 11.52 -4.33
CA LYS A 191 -14.36 11.28 -3.16
C LYS A 191 -15.81 11.22 -3.62
N GLY A 192 -16.57 10.29 -3.05
CA GLY A 192 -18.00 10.14 -3.32
C GLY A 192 -18.82 10.23 -2.03
N LYS A 193 -20.15 10.16 -2.16
CA LYS A 193 -21.08 10.25 -1.03
C LYS A 193 -20.77 9.25 0.07
N ASN A 194 -20.60 7.98 -0.30
CA ASN A 194 -20.19 6.91 0.62
C ASN A 194 -18.69 6.64 0.44
N LEU A 195 -18.01 6.26 1.52
CA LEU A 195 -16.62 5.78 1.41
C LEU A 195 -16.59 4.38 0.78
N PRO A 196 -15.59 4.06 -0.06
CA PRO A 196 -15.41 2.69 -0.51
C PRO A 196 -15.14 1.78 0.69
N SER A 197 -15.55 0.52 0.58
CA SER A 197 -15.27 -0.48 1.60
C SER A 197 -13.76 -0.61 1.78
N LYS A 198 -13.29 -0.49 3.03
CA LYS A 198 -11.86 -0.66 3.33
C LYS A 198 -11.44 -2.10 3.02
N ILE A 199 -10.25 -2.22 2.47
CA ILE A 199 -9.61 -3.50 2.21
C ILE A 199 -8.93 -3.92 3.51
N ASP A 200 -9.59 -4.82 4.24
CA ASP A 200 -9.06 -5.41 5.47
C ASP A 200 -8.11 -6.57 5.12
N ASP A 201 -6.89 -6.50 5.65
CA ASP A 201 -5.84 -7.51 5.45
C ASP A 201 -6.14 -8.85 6.13
N THR A 202 -7.26 -8.94 6.85
CA THR A 202 -7.67 -10.12 7.60
C THR A 202 -8.19 -11.26 6.74
N SER A 203 -8.45 -11.05 5.45
CA SER A 203 -8.73 -12.12 4.47
C SER A 203 -7.45 -12.70 3.87
N VAL A 204 -6.56 -13.17 4.74
CA VAL A 204 -5.37 -13.93 4.36
C VAL A 204 -5.81 -15.29 3.85
N THR A 205 -5.76 -15.52 2.53
CA THR A 205 -5.48 -16.86 2.02
C THR A 205 -4.23 -17.35 2.73
N THR A 206 -4.31 -18.47 3.44
CA THR A 206 -3.18 -19.04 4.21
C THR A 206 -1.90 -18.94 3.38
N PRO A 207 -0.87 -18.21 3.83
CA PRO A 207 0.31 -17.99 3.03
C PRO A 207 0.97 -19.34 2.73
N LYS A 208 1.21 -19.63 1.44
CA LYS A 208 1.87 -20.87 0.99
C LYS A 208 3.24 -21.04 1.62
N TYR A 209 3.93 -19.93 1.84
CA TYR A 209 5.24 -19.88 2.49
C TYR A 209 5.27 -18.85 3.61
N LEU A 210 6.00 -19.18 4.68
CA LEU A 210 6.21 -18.34 5.86
C LEU A 210 7.65 -17.85 5.94
N THR A 211 7.93 -16.87 6.78
CA THR A 211 9.31 -16.59 7.21
C THR A 211 9.81 -17.70 8.14
N GLY A 212 11.12 -17.82 8.26
CA GLY A 212 11.79 -18.81 9.11
C GLY A 212 12.72 -19.75 8.35
N HIS A 213 13.01 -20.88 8.95
CA HIS A 213 14.02 -21.82 8.47
C HIS A 213 13.49 -22.67 7.34
N TYR A 214 14.31 -22.80 6.30
CA TYR A 214 14.09 -23.68 5.18
C TYR A 214 15.36 -24.47 4.88
N ILE A 215 15.18 -25.67 4.33
CA ILE A 215 16.26 -26.43 3.70
C ILE A 215 16.05 -26.46 2.19
N THR A 216 17.10 -26.22 1.40
CA THR A 216 17.02 -26.29 -0.06
C THR A 216 16.86 -27.74 -0.52
N THR A 217 15.90 -28.01 -1.42
CA THR A 217 15.69 -29.34 -2.01
C THR A 217 16.46 -29.53 -3.31
N ASP A 218 16.99 -28.44 -3.87
CA ASP A 218 17.88 -28.39 -5.04
C ASP A 218 18.91 -27.25 -4.90
N ALA A 219 19.86 -27.15 -5.82
CA ALA A 219 20.74 -26.00 -5.94
C ALA A 219 19.93 -24.78 -6.40
N LEU A 220 20.04 -23.66 -5.67
CA LEU A 220 19.23 -22.46 -5.91
C LEU A 220 20.06 -21.24 -6.25
N ASN A 221 19.60 -20.48 -7.24
CA ASN A 221 20.17 -19.17 -7.52
C ASN A 221 19.73 -18.17 -6.45
N LEU A 222 20.70 -17.58 -5.75
CA LEU A 222 20.49 -16.39 -4.96
C LEU A 222 20.50 -15.19 -5.91
N ARG A 223 19.36 -14.56 -6.11
CA ARG A 223 19.18 -13.46 -7.06
C ARG A 223 19.18 -12.11 -6.37
N GLN A 224 19.58 -11.07 -7.10
CA GLN A 224 19.59 -9.71 -6.57
C GLN A 224 18.16 -9.18 -6.28
N SER A 225 17.16 -9.63 -7.05
CA SER A 225 15.74 -9.31 -6.88
C SER A 225 14.86 -10.55 -7.04
N TYR A 226 13.60 -10.46 -6.64
CA TYR A 226 12.57 -11.51 -6.67
C TYR A 226 12.02 -11.77 -8.08
N SER A 227 12.91 -12.01 -9.04
CA SER A 227 12.55 -12.30 -10.44
C SER A 227 13.52 -13.31 -11.05
N THR A 228 13.02 -14.20 -11.91
CA THR A 228 13.85 -15.14 -12.68
C THR A 228 14.77 -14.45 -13.69
N SER A 229 14.45 -13.21 -14.10
CA SER A 229 15.31 -12.39 -14.96
C SER A 229 16.38 -11.60 -14.19
N SER A 230 16.34 -11.61 -12.85
CA SER A 230 17.31 -10.87 -12.03
C SER A 230 18.68 -11.55 -12.00
N ASN A 231 19.74 -10.74 -11.94
CA ASN A 231 21.12 -11.17 -11.80
C ASN A 231 21.29 -12.20 -10.68
N VAL A 232 22.00 -13.29 -11.00
CA VAL A 232 22.38 -14.30 -10.04
C VAL A 232 23.63 -13.83 -9.30
N LEU A 233 23.54 -13.68 -7.97
CA LEU A 233 24.65 -13.30 -7.10
C LEU A 233 25.57 -14.49 -6.81
N LEU A 234 24.99 -15.68 -6.63
CA LEU A 234 25.64 -16.98 -6.44
C LEU A 234 24.61 -18.11 -6.49
N THR A 235 25.08 -19.35 -6.39
CA THR A 235 24.24 -20.53 -6.19
C THR A 235 24.40 -21.08 -4.78
N ILE A 236 23.28 -21.35 -4.10
CA ILE A 236 23.17 -22.02 -2.81
C ILE A 236 23.05 -23.52 -3.09
N PRO A 237 23.93 -24.39 -2.57
CA PRO A 237 23.85 -25.84 -2.79
C PRO A 237 22.55 -26.47 -2.27
N LYS A 238 22.18 -27.62 -2.82
CA LYS A 238 21.14 -28.50 -2.26
C LYS A 238 21.46 -28.88 -0.82
N SER A 239 20.42 -29.12 -0.01
CA SER A 239 20.53 -29.49 1.41
C SER A 239 21.21 -28.43 2.28
N THR A 240 21.12 -27.17 1.88
CA THR A 240 21.60 -26.02 2.66
C THR A 240 20.45 -25.43 3.47
N THR A 241 20.68 -25.17 4.75
CA THR A 241 19.74 -24.43 5.59
C THR A 241 19.87 -22.93 5.35
N VAL A 242 18.74 -22.24 5.17
CA VAL A 242 18.65 -20.79 5.00
C VAL A 242 17.51 -20.23 5.86
N VAL A 243 17.66 -18.98 6.30
CA VAL A 243 16.61 -18.26 7.01
C VAL A 243 15.94 -17.27 6.07
N VAL A 244 14.65 -17.48 5.82
CA VAL A 244 13.81 -16.58 5.02
C VAL A 244 13.28 -15.48 5.91
N THR A 245 13.73 -14.25 5.67
CA THR A 245 13.37 -13.07 6.47
C THR A 245 12.21 -12.26 5.87
N ARG A 246 11.97 -12.43 4.56
CA ARG A 246 10.82 -11.87 3.84
C ARG A 246 10.28 -12.87 2.84
N VAL A 247 8.96 -12.97 2.75
CA VAL A 247 8.27 -13.65 1.66
C VAL A 247 7.65 -12.60 0.74
N TYR A 248 7.77 -12.80 -0.56
CA TYR A 248 7.18 -11.93 -1.58
C TYR A 248 6.44 -12.77 -2.63
N ASN A 249 5.25 -12.31 -3.03
CA ASN A 249 4.35 -12.97 -3.98
C ASN A 249 4.06 -14.45 -3.69
N ASN A 250 4.17 -14.92 -2.44
CA ASN A 250 4.06 -16.35 -2.08
C ASN A 250 4.94 -17.28 -2.94
N GLU A 251 6.11 -16.79 -3.33
CA GLU A 251 7.01 -17.50 -4.25
C GLU A 251 8.48 -17.26 -3.90
N TRP A 252 8.83 -16.04 -3.50
CA TRP A 252 10.20 -15.63 -3.29
C TRP A 252 10.52 -15.43 -1.81
N GLY A 253 11.67 -15.94 -1.38
CA GLY A 253 12.19 -15.76 -0.04
C GLY A 253 13.46 -14.93 -0.04
N GLN A 254 13.50 -13.84 0.72
CA GLN A 254 14.75 -13.13 0.97
C GLN A 254 15.58 -13.90 1.99
N VAL A 255 16.84 -14.16 1.67
CA VAL A 255 17.80 -14.86 2.52
C VAL A 255 19.13 -14.14 2.50
N GLU A 256 19.94 -14.39 3.53
CA GLU A 256 21.36 -14.04 3.54
C GLU A 256 22.20 -15.32 3.48
N TYR A 257 23.15 -15.36 2.55
CA TYR A 257 24.04 -16.50 2.38
C TYR A 257 25.42 -16.04 1.91
N LYS A 258 26.46 -16.41 2.67
CA LYS A 258 27.87 -15.99 2.43
C LYS A 258 27.99 -14.48 2.24
N ASP A 259 27.48 -13.72 3.21
CA ASP A 259 27.49 -12.26 3.27
C ASP A 259 26.79 -11.55 2.09
N LYS A 260 25.95 -12.28 1.35
CA LYS A 260 25.09 -11.73 0.31
C LYS A 260 23.63 -11.86 0.69
N THR A 261 22.91 -10.74 0.67
CA THR A 261 21.45 -10.73 0.77
C THR A 261 20.84 -10.80 -0.62
N GLY A 262 19.90 -11.72 -0.83
CA GLY A 262 19.21 -11.88 -2.11
C GLY A 262 17.93 -12.69 -1.98
N TRP A 263 17.36 -13.08 -3.12
CA TRP A 263 16.08 -13.76 -3.21
C TRP A 263 16.23 -15.15 -3.82
N ILE A 264 15.57 -16.14 -3.22
CA ILE A 264 15.48 -17.52 -3.70
C ILE A 264 14.03 -17.89 -4.01
N TYR A 265 13.82 -18.85 -4.90
CA TYR A 265 12.49 -19.37 -5.21
C TYR A 265 12.12 -20.49 -4.22
N LEU A 266 11.03 -20.31 -3.48
CA LEU A 266 10.66 -21.14 -2.33
C LEU A 266 10.04 -22.49 -2.71
N GLU A 267 9.67 -22.70 -3.97
CA GLU A 267 9.20 -24.01 -4.44
C GLU A 267 10.26 -25.10 -4.32
N TYR A 268 11.54 -24.72 -4.35
CA TYR A 268 12.67 -25.63 -4.20
C TYR A 268 13.24 -25.63 -2.79
N THR A 269 12.38 -25.36 -1.80
CA THR A 269 12.75 -25.40 -0.40
C THR A 269 11.69 -26.16 0.40
N LYS A 270 12.10 -26.66 1.57
CA LYS A 270 11.21 -27.30 2.54
C LYS A 270 11.26 -26.50 3.84
N TYR A 271 10.09 -26.11 4.35
CA TYR A 271 9.96 -25.40 5.61
C TYR A 271 10.33 -26.31 6.79
N THR A 272 11.20 -25.84 7.68
CA THR A 272 11.75 -26.62 8.80
C THR A 272 11.66 -25.92 10.15
N GLU A 273 10.92 -24.80 10.22
CA GLU A 273 10.83 -23.97 11.44
C GLU A 273 10.40 -24.74 12.69
N SER A 274 9.55 -25.76 12.57
CA SER A 274 9.12 -26.58 13.71
C SER A 274 10.28 -27.31 14.42
N SER A 275 11.44 -27.41 13.78
CA SER A 275 12.66 -28.00 14.36
C SER A 275 13.43 -26.99 15.24
N TYR A 276 13.01 -25.72 15.24
CA TYR A 276 13.63 -24.63 15.97
C TYR A 276 12.67 -24.17 17.08
N SER A 277 13.09 -24.34 18.34
CA SER A 277 12.32 -23.88 19.49
C SER A 277 12.96 -22.66 20.11
N TYR A 278 12.28 -21.53 20.06
CA TYR A 278 12.62 -20.35 20.84
C TYR A 278 11.98 -20.44 22.24
N LYS A 279 12.70 -19.98 23.26
CA LYS A 279 12.14 -19.85 24.61
C LYS A 279 11.29 -18.59 24.68
N THR A 280 10.22 -18.59 25.47
CA THR A 280 9.57 -17.34 25.87
C THR A 280 10.39 -16.67 26.97
N GLY A 281 10.42 -15.35 27.02
CA GLY A 281 11.19 -14.62 28.03
C GLY A 281 11.83 -13.35 27.49
N ASN A 282 12.87 -12.90 28.18
CA ASN A 282 13.57 -11.67 27.84
C ASN A 282 14.63 -11.94 26.77
N TYR A 283 14.66 -11.07 25.77
CA TYR A 283 15.62 -11.09 24.68
C TYR A 283 16.28 -9.74 24.54
N LYS A 284 17.58 -9.72 24.25
CA LYS A 284 18.36 -8.52 24.01
C LYS A 284 18.57 -8.33 22.52
N VAL A 285 18.37 -7.11 22.02
CA VAL A 285 18.64 -6.77 20.61
C VAL A 285 20.13 -6.83 20.33
N ASN A 286 20.52 -7.68 19.38
CA ASN A 286 21.90 -7.92 18.94
C ASN A 286 22.25 -7.25 17.60
N SER A 287 21.29 -6.57 16.97
CA SER A 287 21.57 -5.74 15.78
C SER A 287 22.11 -4.37 16.18
N SER A 288 23.29 -4.00 15.68
CA SER A 288 23.94 -2.71 15.97
C SER A 288 23.16 -1.49 15.46
N THR A 289 22.27 -1.68 14.48
CA THR A 289 21.37 -0.65 13.95
C THR A 289 20.01 -0.63 14.66
N GLY A 290 19.80 -1.52 15.64
CA GLY A 290 18.49 -1.79 16.22
C GLY A 290 17.63 -2.67 15.30
N VAL A 291 16.39 -2.92 15.72
CA VAL A 291 15.44 -3.80 15.03
C VAL A 291 14.06 -3.18 15.06
N TYR A 292 13.40 -3.12 13.90
CA TYR A 292 12.03 -2.65 13.83
C TYR A 292 11.05 -3.69 14.37
N MET A 293 10.30 -3.33 15.39
CA MET A 293 9.10 -4.05 15.80
C MET A 293 7.96 -3.68 14.85
N ARG A 294 7.24 -4.69 14.35
CA ARG A 294 6.26 -4.60 13.27
C ARG A 294 4.85 -4.93 13.79
N SER A 295 3.81 -4.52 13.07
CA SER A 295 2.41 -4.78 13.44
C SER A 295 2.00 -6.25 13.23
N GLY A 296 2.74 -6.99 12.40
CA GLY A 296 2.52 -8.41 12.08
C GLY A 296 3.83 -9.15 11.78
N ILE A 297 3.72 -10.46 11.55
CA ILE A 297 4.84 -11.35 11.18
C ILE A 297 5.33 -11.01 9.78
N GLY A 298 6.63 -10.75 9.65
CA GLY A 298 7.29 -10.46 8.36
C GLY A 298 7.61 -8.98 8.17
N GLY A 299 8.70 -8.71 7.42
CA GLY A 299 9.24 -7.36 7.22
C GLY A 299 8.35 -6.41 6.40
N GLN A 300 7.28 -6.90 5.80
CA GLN A 300 6.35 -6.13 4.97
C GLN A 300 5.32 -5.34 5.80
N ASN A 301 5.13 -5.73 7.07
CA ASN A 301 4.15 -5.10 7.94
C ASN A 301 4.60 -3.69 8.38
N SER A 302 3.64 -2.86 8.76
CA SER A 302 3.92 -1.50 9.22
C SER A 302 4.79 -1.48 10.48
N THR A 303 5.68 -0.48 10.57
CA THR A 303 6.56 -0.29 11.73
C THR A 303 5.76 0.20 12.94
N VAL A 304 5.90 -0.47 14.07
CA VAL A 304 5.38 -0.02 15.38
C VAL A 304 6.40 0.91 16.06
N CYS A 305 7.67 0.49 16.12
CA CYS A 305 8.79 1.31 16.57
C CYS A 305 10.14 0.66 16.24
N LEU A 306 11.21 1.45 16.29
CA LEU A 306 12.58 0.95 16.34
C LEU A 306 12.97 0.57 17.78
N VAL A 307 13.43 -0.66 17.98
CA VAL A 307 14.01 -1.14 19.24
C VAL A 307 15.53 -1.05 19.14
N PRO A 308 16.21 -0.21 19.96
CA PRO A 308 17.64 0.05 19.82
C PRO A 308 18.52 -1.18 20.12
N TYR A 309 19.76 -1.15 19.60
CA TYR A 309 20.81 -2.10 19.99
C TYR A 309 20.92 -2.20 21.52
N ASN A 310 21.14 -3.41 22.03
CA ASN A 310 21.20 -3.74 23.45
C ASN A 310 19.92 -3.55 24.28
N ALA A 311 18.83 -3.02 23.72
CA ALA A 311 17.56 -2.95 24.44
C ALA A 311 17.00 -4.36 24.68
N VAL A 312 16.25 -4.52 25.78
CA VAL A 312 15.61 -5.78 26.15
C VAL A 312 14.12 -5.72 25.81
N VAL A 313 13.62 -6.77 25.19
CA VAL A 313 12.20 -6.99 24.89
C VAL A 313 11.72 -8.27 25.54
N ASN A 314 10.45 -8.30 25.93
CA ASN A 314 9.81 -9.51 26.43
C ASN A 314 9.07 -10.22 25.29
N ILE A 315 9.40 -11.49 25.04
CA ILE A 315 8.79 -12.33 24.01
C ILE A 315 7.80 -13.30 24.66
N SER A 316 6.52 -13.15 24.28
CA SER A 316 5.39 -13.91 24.84
C SER A 316 5.02 -15.15 24.02
N SER A 317 5.30 -15.14 22.72
CA SER A 317 5.08 -16.26 21.80
C SER A 317 5.98 -16.08 20.59
N VAL A 318 6.28 -17.17 19.88
CA VAL A 318 7.08 -17.14 18.65
C VAL A 318 6.35 -17.92 17.56
N SER A 319 6.32 -17.36 16.36
CA SER A 319 5.75 -18.00 15.18
C SER A 319 6.50 -17.53 13.94
N ALA A 320 6.83 -18.46 13.03
CA ALA A 320 7.49 -18.17 11.77
C ALA A 320 8.78 -17.31 11.90
N ASN A 321 9.60 -17.58 12.92
CA ASN A 321 10.80 -16.81 13.28
C ASN A 321 10.55 -15.35 13.75
N TRP A 322 9.32 -15.04 14.16
CA TRP A 322 8.96 -13.75 14.77
C TRP A 322 8.43 -13.95 16.18
N GLY A 323 8.96 -13.16 17.12
CA GLY A 323 8.49 -13.12 18.50
C GLY A 323 7.47 -12.01 18.72
N LYS A 324 6.36 -12.32 19.40
CA LYS A 324 5.41 -11.32 19.89
C LYS A 324 6.02 -10.59 21.08
N ALA A 325 6.51 -9.38 20.80
CA ALA A 325 7.32 -8.57 21.68
C ALA A 325 6.53 -7.45 22.35
N ALA A 326 6.90 -7.13 23.59
CA ALA A 326 6.50 -5.92 24.29
C ALA A 326 7.73 -5.04 24.58
N TYR A 327 7.62 -3.75 24.26
CA TYR A 327 8.67 -2.74 24.48
C TYR A 327 8.05 -1.35 24.67
N ASN A 328 8.39 -0.65 25.77
CA ASN A 328 7.90 0.70 26.10
C ASN A 328 6.37 0.87 25.91
N SER A 329 5.58 -0.03 26.52
CA SER A 329 4.10 -0.07 26.43
C SER A 329 3.53 -0.32 25.02
N LYS A 330 4.37 -0.61 24.03
CA LYS A 330 3.97 -1.02 22.69
C LYS A 330 4.08 -2.54 22.57
N SER A 331 3.18 -3.12 21.78
CA SER A 331 3.21 -4.54 21.40
C SER A 331 3.35 -4.68 19.90
N GLY A 332 4.07 -5.70 19.45
CA GLY A 332 4.22 -6.03 18.04
C GLY A 332 4.98 -7.32 17.84
N TRP A 333 5.49 -7.53 16.63
CA TRP A 333 6.29 -8.68 16.24
C TRP A 333 7.70 -8.24 15.91
N ILE A 334 8.69 -9.01 16.35
CA ILE A 334 10.12 -8.72 16.11
C ILE A 334 10.82 -9.98 15.58
N CYS A 335 11.70 -9.81 14.60
CA CYS A 335 12.43 -10.93 13.99
C CYS A 335 13.44 -11.50 14.99
N MET A 336 13.37 -12.82 15.26
CA MET A 336 14.18 -13.45 16.30
C MET A 336 15.66 -13.57 15.92
N GLU A 337 16.00 -13.53 14.62
CA GLU A 337 17.39 -13.52 14.13
C GLU A 337 18.24 -12.39 14.72
N TYR A 338 17.62 -11.28 15.08
CA TYR A 338 18.32 -10.12 15.60
C TYR A 338 18.35 -10.07 17.14
N LEU A 339 17.96 -11.16 17.81
CA LEU A 339 17.76 -11.20 19.24
C LEU A 339 18.57 -12.32 19.90
N ASN A 340 19.19 -12.02 21.04
CA ASN A 340 19.85 -13.01 21.89
C ASN A 340 19.01 -13.25 23.15
N TYR A 341 18.81 -14.51 23.53
CA TYR A 341 18.09 -14.85 24.75
C TYR A 341 18.84 -14.31 25.98
N SER A 342 18.11 -13.59 26.84
CA SER A 342 18.63 -12.90 28.02
C SER A 342 18.09 -13.47 29.34
N GLY A 343 17.29 -14.54 29.29
CA GLY A 343 16.73 -15.22 30.47
C GLY A 343 15.20 -15.25 30.50
N PRO A 344 14.61 -15.94 31.49
CA PRO A 344 13.15 -16.00 31.63
C PRO A 344 12.56 -14.61 31.85
N ALA A 345 11.29 -14.44 31.52
CA ALA A 345 10.56 -13.22 31.84
C ALA A 345 10.65 -13.01 33.35
N SER A 346 11.28 -11.92 33.80
CA SER A 346 11.23 -11.56 35.20
C SER A 346 9.79 -11.20 35.54
N THR A 347 9.24 -11.82 36.58
CA THR A 347 8.03 -11.31 37.25
C THR A 347 8.41 -10.00 37.93
N GLN A 348 8.42 -8.90 37.18
CA GLN A 348 8.36 -7.60 37.81
C GLN A 348 6.94 -7.45 38.36
N ALA A 349 6.81 -7.65 39.67
CA ALA A 349 5.77 -6.99 40.43
C ALA A 349 5.74 -5.52 40.02
N THR A 350 4.55 -4.99 39.78
CA THR A 350 4.33 -3.58 39.49
C THR A 350 4.89 -2.74 40.63
N THR A 351 6.17 -2.38 40.56
CA THR A 351 6.70 -1.30 41.38
C THR A 351 6.17 -0.04 40.76
N THR A 352 5.14 0.51 41.41
CA THR A 352 4.78 1.92 41.31
C THR A 352 6.07 2.72 41.51
N GLN A 353 6.70 3.14 40.41
CA GLN A 353 7.76 4.11 40.48
C GLN A 353 7.10 5.41 40.91
N LYS A 354 7.44 5.84 42.13
CA LYS A 354 7.22 7.20 42.60
C LYS A 354 7.77 8.14 41.53
N VAL A 355 6.88 8.98 41.00
CA VAL A 355 7.22 10.10 40.14
C VAL A 355 8.27 10.95 40.85
N THR A 356 9.52 10.86 40.41
CA THR A 356 10.53 11.87 40.70
C THR A 356 10.37 12.94 39.64
N THR A 357 9.65 13.99 40.02
CA THR A 357 9.55 15.24 39.26
C THR A 357 10.96 15.81 39.10
N THR A 358 11.58 15.64 37.93
CA THR A 358 12.70 16.49 37.53
C THR A 358 12.11 17.80 37.03
N THR A 359 12.09 18.79 37.91
CA THR A 359 11.80 20.19 37.61
C THR A 359 12.61 20.63 36.39
N THR A 360 11.93 20.82 35.27
CA THR A 360 12.49 21.53 34.11
C THR A 360 12.62 22.99 34.52
N VAL A 361 13.87 23.46 34.71
CA VAL A 361 14.15 24.89 34.78
C VAL A 361 13.77 25.48 33.43
N LYS A 362 12.69 26.25 33.45
CA LYS A 362 12.20 27.05 32.34
C LYS A 362 13.14 28.25 32.19
N THR A 363 14.17 28.13 31.35
CA THR A 363 14.91 29.31 30.89
C THR A 363 14.01 30.06 29.91
N THR A 364 13.36 31.09 30.41
CA THR A 364 12.64 32.08 29.59
C THR A 364 13.68 32.86 28.77
N VAL A 365 13.88 32.49 27.51
CA VAL A 365 14.46 33.42 26.53
C VAL A 365 13.29 34.22 25.96
N LYS A 366 13.22 35.48 26.38
CA LYS A 366 12.27 36.49 25.91
C LYS A 366 12.66 36.86 24.47
N THR A 367 11.92 36.34 23.49
CA THR A 367 12.03 36.78 22.09
C THR A 367 11.34 38.13 21.96
N THR A 368 12.12 39.20 21.98
CA THR A 368 11.67 40.53 21.55
C THR A 368 11.75 40.58 20.04
N THR A 369 10.60 40.59 19.37
CA THR A 369 10.48 40.88 17.93
C THR A 369 10.78 42.35 17.71
N THR A 370 11.96 42.66 17.18
CA THR A 370 12.25 43.98 16.61
C THR A 370 12.45 43.82 15.11
N THR A 371 11.44 44.21 14.35
CA THR A 371 11.48 44.36 12.90
C THR A 371 12.37 45.55 12.53
N LYS A 372 13.49 45.28 11.84
CA LYS A 372 14.16 46.24 10.95
C LYS A 372 14.80 45.45 9.80
N PRO A 373 14.58 45.87 8.53
CA PRO A 373 15.08 45.14 7.39
C PRO A 373 16.60 45.30 7.32
N VAL A 374 17.33 44.20 7.41
CA VAL A 374 18.74 44.17 7.05
C VAL A 374 18.81 43.47 5.70
N THR A 375 18.98 44.28 4.67
CA THR A 375 19.41 43.85 3.35
C THR A 375 20.86 43.38 3.47
N THR A 376 21.06 42.10 3.80
CA THR A 376 22.36 41.46 3.61
C THR A 376 22.28 40.70 2.31
N ALA A 377 23.00 41.19 1.30
CA ALA A 377 23.23 40.49 0.06
C ALA A 377 23.73 39.07 0.36
N VAL A 378 22.89 38.07 0.09
CA VAL A 378 23.33 36.67 0.07
C VAL A 378 24.19 36.56 -1.18
N THR A 379 25.50 36.57 -0.98
CA THR A 379 26.44 36.11 -1.97
C THR A 379 26.08 34.66 -2.27
N THR A 380 25.41 34.42 -3.38
CA THR A 380 25.22 33.09 -3.97
C THR A 380 26.59 32.56 -4.38
N THR A 381 27.31 31.98 -3.44
CA THR A 381 28.24 30.90 -3.73
C THR A 381 27.40 29.64 -3.76
N THR A 382 26.94 29.26 -4.95
CA THR A 382 26.36 27.93 -5.19
C THR A 382 27.45 26.90 -4.97
N ASN A 383 27.61 26.44 -3.74
CA ASN A 383 28.41 25.24 -3.48
C ASN A 383 27.80 24.10 -4.30
N PRO A 384 28.62 23.30 -5.01
CA PRO A 384 28.11 22.22 -5.84
C PRO A 384 27.32 21.23 -4.98
N LEU A 385 26.15 20.82 -5.47
CA LEU A 385 25.30 19.82 -4.81
C LEU A 385 26.12 18.55 -4.55
N LYS A 386 26.25 18.17 -3.27
CA LYS A 386 27.08 17.04 -2.83
C LYS A 386 26.19 15.87 -2.39
N LYS A 387 26.38 14.70 -3.01
CA LYS A 387 25.66 13.47 -2.60
C LYS A 387 25.97 13.10 -1.15
N GLY A 388 24.93 13.03 -0.34
CA GLY A 388 24.99 12.80 1.11
C GLY A 388 24.97 14.06 1.97
N ASP A 389 24.98 15.27 1.39
CA ASP A 389 24.74 16.54 2.10
C ASP A 389 23.25 16.88 1.98
N VAL A 390 22.46 16.34 2.90
CA VAL A 390 20.99 16.32 2.83
C VAL A 390 20.41 17.64 3.35
N ASN A 391 21.12 18.33 4.25
CA ASN A 391 20.69 19.61 4.81
C ASN A 391 21.30 20.85 4.10
N LEU A 392 22.15 20.65 3.08
CA LEU A 392 22.83 21.70 2.29
C LEU A 392 23.79 22.57 3.12
N ASP A 393 24.38 22.02 4.18
CA ASP A 393 25.33 22.76 5.02
C ASP A 393 26.79 22.68 4.51
N GLY A 394 27.02 21.97 3.40
CA GLY A 394 28.32 21.77 2.77
C GLY A 394 29.15 20.64 3.40
N LYS A 395 28.65 19.98 4.46
CA LYS A 395 29.32 18.89 5.17
C LYS A 395 28.51 17.61 5.02
N ILE A 396 29.19 16.46 5.08
CA ILE A 396 28.53 15.15 5.13
C ILE A 396 28.79 14.57 6.52
N ASN A 397 27.77 14.58 7.39
CA ASN A 397 27.90 14.21 8.79
C ASN A 397 26.62 13.56 9.34
N LYS A 398 26.60 13.27 10.65
CA LYS A 398 25.47 12.57 11.30
C LYS A 398 24.14 13.33 11.18
N THR A 399 24.18 14.65 11.00
CA THR A 399 22.99 15.49 10.80
C THR A 399 22.29 15.14 9.49
N ASP A 400 23.06 14.86 8.42
CA ASP A 400 22.52 14.43 7.12
C ASP A 400 21.82 13.08 7.19
N LEU A 401 22.40 12.15 7.96
CA LEU A 401 21.80 10.85 8.20
C LEU A 401 20.48 10.97 8.98
N ILE A 402 20.40 11.91 9.92
CA ILE A 402 19.15 12.19 10.66
C ILE A 402 18.10 12.80 9.70
N CYS A 403 18.50 13.72 8.84
CA CYS A 403 17.61 14.30 7.83
C CYS A 403 17.10 13.25 6.84
N LEU A 404 17.97 12.37 6.36
CA LEU A 404 17.60 11.27 5.47
C LEU A 404 16.64 10.29 6.18
N ASN A 405 16.92 9.90 7.43
CA ASN A 405 16.01 9.03 8.19
C ASN A 405 14.67 9.70 8.51
N ARG A 406 14.64 11.03 8.71
CA ARG A 406 13.40 11.80 8.86
C ARG A 406 12.59 11.78 7.56
N TYR A 407 13.24 11.99 6.42
CA TYR A 407 12.61 11.86 5.10
C TYR A 407 12.06 10.44 4.89
N LEU A 408 12.82 9.39 5.19
CA LEU A 408 12.35 7.99 5.07
C LEU A 408 11.16 7.68 5.98
N ALA A 409 11.08 8.31 7.15
CA ALA A 409 9.94 8.18 8.05
C ALA A 409 8.69 8.96 7.58
N LYS A 410 8.90 10.06 6.83
CA LYS A 410 7.85 10.97 6.35
C LYS A 410 8.24 11.65 5.03
N PRO A 411 8.11 10.97 3.88
CA PRO A 411 8.66 11.45 2.60
C PRO A 411 7.87 12.61 1.95
N TYR A 412 6.86 13.15 2.64
CA TYR A 412 5.95 14.19 2.15
C TYR A 412 6.07 15.53 2.90
N GLU A 413 7.03 15.69 3.82
CA GLU A 413 7.35 17.00 4.43
C GLU A 413 8.17 17.85 3.42
N THR A 414 7.83 19.13 3.26
CA THR A 414 8.33 20.05 2.20
C THR A 414 9.74 20.60 2.42
N ASP A 415 10.44 20.15 3.46
CA ASP A 415 11.68 20.75 3.95
C ASP A 415 12.96 20.11 3.35
N PHE A 416 12.81 19.21 2.38
CA PHE A 416 13.94 18.46 1.80
C PHE A 416 14.29 18.95 0.38
N PRO A 417 15.57 19.23 0.10
CA PRO A 417 15.97 20.07 -1.02
C PRO A 417 15.85 19.37 -2.39
N THR A 418 16.42 18.17 -2.55
CA THR A 418 16.36 17.41 -3.83
C THR A 418 16.57 15.90 -3.62
N SER A 419 15.98 15.07 -4.49
CA SER A 419 16.25 13.62 -4.54
C SER A 419 17.72 13.30 -4.85
N TYR A 420 18.42 14.19 -5.57
CA TYR A 420 19.82 14.00 -5.95
C TYR A 420 20.78 13.84 -4.75
N ASN A 421 20.60 14.62 -3.69
CA ASN A 421 21.48 14.54 -2.51
C ASN A 421 21.18 13.34 -1.62
N MET A 422 19.93 12.87 -1.65
CA MET A 422 19.42 11.77 -0.83
C MET A 422 19.70 10.40 -1.46
N ASP A 423 19.86 10.33 -2.78
CA ASP A 423 20.24 9.12 -3.55
C ASP A 423 21.75 8.90 -3.44
N VAL A 424 22.19 8.44 -2.27
CA VAL A 424 23.61 8.27 -1.93
C VAL A 424 24.22 7.06 -2.63
N ASN A 425 23.40 6.06 -2.97
CA ASN A 425 23.84 4.84 -3.65
C ASN A 425 23.75 4.92 -5.20
N ASN A 426 23.15 5.98 -5.74
CA ASN A 426 22.98 6.26 -7.18
C ASN A 426 22.04 5.29 -7.92
N ASP A 427 21.07 4.70 -7.22
CA ASP A 427 20.06 3.81 -7.78
C ASP A 427 18.75 4.55 -8.15
N LYS A 428 18.71 5.87 -7.93
CA LYS A 428 17.58 6.78 -8.20
C LYS A 428 16.34 6.52 -7.32
N ILE A 429 16.47 5.69 -6.29
CA ILE A 429 15.42 5.37 -5.34
C ILE A 429 15.88 5.85 -3.97
N ILE A 430 15.09 6.69 -3.29
CA ILE A 430 15.44 7.14 -1.95
C ILE A 430 14.87 6.14 -0.93
N ASP A 431 15.72 5.29 -0.38
CA ASP A 431 15.29 4.30 0.61
C ASP A 431 16.33 4.01 1.72
N GLU A 432 16.06 2.99 2.53
CA GLU A 432 16.92 2.61 3.66
C GLU A 432 18.37 2.28 3.22
N ARG A 433 18.58 1.91 1.95
CA ARG A 433 19.91 1.61 1.40
C ARG A 433 20.75 2.87 1.26
N ASP A 434 20.15 4.03 0.98
CA ASP A 434 20.84 5.32 0.99
C ASP A 434 21.27 5.73 2.39
N ALA A 435 20.43 5.51 3.40
CA ALA A 435 20.79 5.74 4.79
C ALA A 435 21.96 4.85 5.22
N VAL A 436 21.97 3.58 4.79
CA VAL A 436 23.09 2.66 5.02
C VAL A 436 24.36 3.12 4.30
N TYR A 437 24.25 3.58 3.05
CA TYR A 437 25.39 4.09 2.29
C TYR A 437 25.96 5.38 2.90
N LEU A 438 25.10 6.29 3.31
CA LEU A 438 25.46 7.55 3.96
C LEU A 438 26.14 7.28 5.31
N PHE A 439 25.61 6.37 6.11
CA PHE A 439 26.23 5.94 7.37
C PHE A 439 27.63 5.35 7.15
N LYS A 440 27.80 4.49 6.14
CA LYS A 440 29.11 3.93 5.76
C LYS A 440 30.08 5.03 5.33
N LYS A 441 29.61 6.03 4.58
CA LYS A 441 30.41 7.17 4.12
C LYS A 441 30.86 8.06 5.27
N ILE A 442 29.98 8.37 6.22
CA ILE A 442 30.27 9.18 7.42
C ILE A 442 31.32 8.49 8.31
N ASN A 443 31.23 7.17 8.48
CA ASN A 443 32.11 6.42 9.39
C ASN A 443 33.44 5.98 8.77
N LYS A 444 33.63 6.16 7.46
CA LYS A 444 34.92 5.87 6.79
C LYS A 444 35.93 7.02 6.85
N GLY A 445 35.54 8.20 7.36
CA GLY A 445 36.39 9.40 7.34
C GLY A 445 36.50 10.00 5.94
N ASN A 446 36.74 11.32 5.86
CA ASN A 446 36.96 12.05 4.61
C ASN A 446 38.16 11.53 3.82
#